data_AF-A0A821SCT2-F1
#
_entry.id   AF-A0A821SCT2-F1
#
_cell.length_a   1.000
_cell.length_b   1.000
_cell.length_c   1.000
_cell.angle_alpha   90.00
_cell.angle_beta   90.00
_cell.angle_gamma   90.00
#
_symmetry.space_group_name_H-M   'P 1'
#
loop_
_entity.id
_entity.type
_entity.pdbx_description
1 polymer ?
#
loop_
_entity_poly.entity_id
_entity_poly.type
_entity_poly.pdbx_seq_one_letter_code
_entity_poly.pdbx_strand_id
1 'polypeptide(L)'
;MRSPNIYMKHLRQWTNELNITGRVLVIPHTIFILVEGNNDNLKKFIIKLKTETVDIDNRGRPCKERLLTQIVEINIHPAKFSNFEKIEFNNRNELESYLRKSDYAELLNYIKN
;
A
#
# COMPACT_ATOMS: atom_id res chain seq x y z
N MET A 1 -9.29 5.24 7.36
CA MET A 1 -9.92 5.24 6.02
C MET A 1 -11.42 5.19 6.17
N ARG A 2 -12.18 6.03 5.45
CA ARG A 2 -13.65 6.11 5.57
C ARG A 2 -14.34 5.14 4.62
N SER A 3 -13.89 5.09 3.37
CA SER A 3 -14.42 4.17 2.36
C SER A 3 -13.35 3.23 1.82
N PRO A 4 -13.09 2.10 2.49
CA PRO A 4 -12.12 1.10 2.05
C PRO A 4 -12.30 0.63 0.61
N ASN A 5 -13.56 0.54 0.16
CA ASN A 5 -13.88 0.07 -1.19
C ASN A 5 -13.55 1.11 -2.26
N ILE A 6 -13.83 2.39 -2.02
CA ILE A 6 -13.48 3.47 -2.95
C ILE A 6 -11.96 3.63 -3.03
N TYR A 7 -11.30 3.60 -1.88
CA TYR A 7 -9.85 3.65 -1.79
C TYR A 7 -9.20 2.51 -2.59
N MET A 8 -9.60 1.27 -2.33
CA MET A 8 -9.09 0.11 -3.07
C MET A 8 -9.42 0.15 -4.56
N LYS A 9 -10.55 0.75 -4.96
CA LYS A 9 -10.91 0.94 -6.38
C LYS A 9 -9.90 1.85 -7.07
N HIS A 10 -9.58 3.01 -6.48
CA HIS A 10 -8.58 3.92 -7.04
C HIS A 10 -7.20 3.29 -7.10
N LEU A 11 -6.75 2.64 -6.02
CA LEU A 11 -5.46 1.98 -6.01
C LEU A 11 -5.36 0.89 -7.08
N ARG A 12 -6.39 0.04 -7.22
CA ARG A 12 -6.43 -1.00 -8.26
C ARG A 12 -6.41 -0.40 -9.67
N GLN A 13 -7.12 0.69 -9.88
CA GLN A 13 -7.09 1.38 -11.17
C GLN A 13 -5.67 1.84 -11.50
N TRP A 14 -5.00 2.54 -10.58
CA TRP A 14 -3.64 3.03 -10.81
C TRP A 14 -2.61 1.92 -10.93
N THR A 15 -2.75 0.83 -10.16
CA THR A 15 -1.83 -0.31 -10.26
C THR A 15 -1.93 -0.98 -11.63
N ASN A 16 -3.15 -1.11 -12.15
CA ASN A 16 -3.39 -1.63 -13.50
C ASN A 16 -2.85 -0.68 -14.59
N GLU A 17 -3.12 0.62 -14.48
CA GLU A 17 -2.63 1.65 -15.43
C GLU A 17 -1.10 1.67 -15.50
N LEU A 18 -0.43 1.47 -14.36
CA LEU A 18 1.02 1.56 -14.23
C LEU A 18 1.73 0.20 -14.33
N ASN A 19 0.99 -0.90 -14.56
CA ASN A 19 1.52 -2.26 -14.58
C ASN A 19 2.42 -2.54 -13.35
N ILE A 20 1.91 -2.22 -12.16
CA ILE A 20 2.52 -2.53 -10.87
C ILE A 20 1.58 -3.40 -10.06
N THR A 21 2.11 -4.05 -9.03
CA THR A 21 1.37 -4.98 -8.18
C THR A 21 1.79 -4.81 -6.72
N GLY A 22 1.14 -5.47 -5.77
CA GLY A 22 1.35 -5.15 -4.36
C GLY A 22 0.28 -5.60 -3.39
N ARG A 23 0.34 -5.04 -2.18
CA ARG A 23 -0.60 -5.28 -1.09
C ARG A 23 -0.89 -4.00 -0.32
N VAL A 24 -2.14 -3.85 0.12
CA VAL A 24 -2.51 -2.92 1.19
C VAL A 24 -2.71 -3.72 2.46
N LEU A 25 -1.81 -3.56 3.42
CA LEU A 25 -1.88 -4.22 4.71
C LEU A 25 -2.51 -3.27 5.72
N VAL A 26 -3.62 -3.67 6.33
CA VAL A 26 -4.38 -2.85 7.27
C VAL A 26 -4.27 -3.44 8.67
N ILE A 27 -3.84 -2.63 9.62
CA ILE A 27 -3.92 -2.90 11.06
C ILE A 27 -4.78 -1.82 11.72
N PRO A 28 -5.19 -1.95 12.99
CA PRO A 28 -5.87 -0.87 13.68
C PRO A 28 -5.07 0.44 13.59
N HIS A 29 -5.75 1.50 13.15
CA HIS A 29 -5.23 2.87 13.03
C HIS A 29 -4.12 3.12 11.99
N THR A 30 -3.59 2.08 11.31
CA THR A 30 -2.47 2.24 10.36
C THR A 30 -2.67 1.40 9.10
N ILE A 31 -2.21 1.92 7.96
CA ILE A 31 -2.14 1.18 6.71
C ILE A 31 -0.71 1.18 6.17
N PHE A 32 -0.31 0.08 5.55
CA PHE A 32 0.92 -0.03 4.79
C PHE A 32 0.58 -0.36 3.34
N ILE A 33 1.23 0.34 2.41
CA ILE A 33 1.09 0.07 0.98
C ILE A 33 2.42 -0.48 0.51
N LEU A 34 2.42 -1.76 0.13
CA LEU A 34 3.55 -2.42 -0.49
C LEU A 34 3.28 -2.45 -1.99
N VAL A 35 4.23 -1.96 -2.77
CA VAL A 35 4.15 -1.98 -4.23
C VAL A 35 5.46 -2.43 -4.82
N GLU A 36 5.38 -3.18 -5.90
CA GLU A 36 6.51 -3.62 -6.69
C GLU A 36 6.24 -3.42 -8.18
N GLY A 37 7.30 -3.22 -8.95
CA GLY A 37 7.25 -2.97 -10.37
C GLY A 37 8.45 -2.15 -10.84
N ASN A 38 8.37 -1.63 -12.07
CA ASN A 38 9.41 -0.76 -12.59
C ASN A 38 9.48 0.56 -11.80
N ASN A 39 10.70 1.04 -11.50
CA ASN A 39 10.96 2.24 -10.71
C ASN A 39 10.17 3.48 -11.21
N ASP A 40 10.12 3.72 -12.52
CA ASP A 40 9.42 4.87 -13.07
C ASP A 40 7.91 4.80 -12.81
N ASN A 41 7.35 3.61 -12.83
CA ASN A 41 5.94 3.38 -12.55
C ASN A 41 5.64 3.47 -11.04
N LEU A 42 6.55 3.01 -10.18
CA LEU A 42 6.45 3.21 -8.73
C LEU A 42 6.47 4.70 -8.35
N LYS A 43 7.36 5.49 -8.96
CA LYS A 43 7.40 6.95 -8.76
C LYS A 43 6.10 7.62 -9.19
N LYS A 44 5.56 7.25 -10.35
CA LYS A 44 4.25 7.75 -10.83
C LYS A 44 3.12 7.39 -9.85
N PHE A 45 3.13 6.18 -9.31
CA PHE A 45 2.12 5.74 -8.33
C PHE A 45 2.20 6.56 -7.04
N ILE A 46 3.40 6.80 -6.51
CA ILE A 46 3.61 7.65 -5.32
C ILE A 46 3.13 9.09 -5.57
N ILE A 47 3.37 9.63 -6.77
CA ILE A 47 2.85 10.95 -7.16
C ILE A 47 1.32 10.93 -7.13
N LYS A 48 0.68 9.95 -7.78
CA LYS A 48 -0.79 9.81 -7.79
C LYS A 48 -1.38 9.76 -6.38
N LEU A 49 -0.81 8.96 -5.48
CA LEU A 49 -1.22 8.89 -4.07
C LEU A 49 -1.24 10.27 -3.38
N LYS A 50 -0.25 11.11 -3.67
CA LYS A 50 -0.11 12.45 -3.06
C LYS A 50 -0.97 13.51 -3.74
N THR A 51 -1.22 13.39 -5.05
CA THR A 51 -1.84 14.46 -5.86
C THR A 51 -3.29 14.21 -6.22
N GLU A 52 -3.72 12.96 -6.34
CA GLU A 52 -5.06 12.55 -6.74
C GLU A 52 -5.95 12.22 -5.53
N THR A 53 -7.25 12.31 -5.73
CA THR A 53 -8.26 11.99 -4.71
C THR A 53 -8.38 10.48 -4.57
N VAL A 54 -8.16 9.96 -3.36
CA VAL A 54 -8.26 8.53 -3.05
C VAL A 54 -9.55 8.17 -2.30
N ASP A 55 -10.15 9.13 -1.59
CA ASP A 55 -11.35 8.98 -0.77
C ASP A 55 -12.07 10.33 -0.65
N ILE A 56 -13.30 10.33 -0.14
CA ILE A 56 -14.07 11.55 0.19
C ILE A 56 -14.36 11.55 1.69
N ASP A 57 -14.04 12.65 2.38
CA ASP A 57 -14.30 12.79 3.81
C ASP A 57 -15.80 13.02 4.10
N ASN A 58 -16.18 12.99 5.38
CA ASN A 58 -17.56 13.23 5.82
C ASN A 58 -18.14 14.60 5.44
N ARG A 59 -17.28 15.55 5.12
CA ARG A 59 -17.65 16.91 4.74
C ARG A 59 -17.69 17.04 3.21
N GLY A 60 -17.60 15.93 2.46
CA GLY A 60 -17.58 15.91 1.01
C GLY A 60 -16.24 16.34 0.40
N ARG A 61 -15.18 16.45 1.19
CA ARG A 61 -13.89 16.98 0.72
C ARG A 61 -13.03 15.86 0.15
N PRO A 62 -12.31 16.11 -0.95
CA PRO A 62 -11.29 15.21 -1.46
C PRO A 62 -10.22 14.88 -0.42
N CYS A 63 -10.07 13.59 -0.11
CA CYS A 63 -8.97 13.06 0.69
C CYS A 63 -7.87 12.56 -0.24
N LYS A 64 -6.62 12.89 0.10
CA LYS A 64 -5.39 12.53 -0.63
C LYS A 64 -4.35 12.04 0.37
N GLU A 65 -3.46 11.13 -0.02
CA GLU A 65 -2.41 10.62 0.87
C GLU A 65 -1.18 11.54 0.90
N ARG A 66 -1.39 12.84 1.19
CA ARG A 66 -0.30 13.84 1.22
C ARG A 66 0.77 13.56 2.27
N LEU A 67 0.38 12.89 3.35
CA LEU A 67 1.26 12.55 4.48
C LEU A 67 1.91 11.17 4.33
N LEU A 68 1.76 10.53 3.17
CA LEU A 68 2.40 9.25 2.91
C LEU A 68 3.92 9.39 3.05
N THR A 69 4.47 8.58 3.96
CA THR A 69 5.89 8.50 4.22
C THR A 69 6.43 7.23 3.55
N GLN A 70 7.45 7.39 2.71
CA GLN A 70 8.17 6.24 2.18
C GLN A 70 9.02 5.64 3.31
N ILE A 71 8.77 4.38 3.63
CA ILE A 71 9.46 3.68 4.73
C ILE A 71 10.77 3.08 4.22
N VAL A 72 10.72 2.39 3.08
CA VAL A 72 11.87 1.68 2.49
C VAL A 72 11.67 1.50 0.98
N GLU A 73 12.78 1.46 0.24
CA GLU A 73 12.85 0.98 -1.14
C GLU A 73 13.89 -0.13 -1.22
N ILE A 74 13.53 -1.26 -1.84
CA ILE A 74 14.40 -2.42 -1.98
C ILE A 74 14.35 -2.92 -3.42
N ASN A 75 15.48 -3.40 -3.92
CA ASN A 75 15.53 -4.10 -5.20
C ASN A 75 15.14 -5.56 -4.98
N ILE A 76 14.09 -6.00 -5.66
CA ILE A 76 13.58 -7.37 -5.57
C ILE A 76 13.54 -8.01 -6.96
N HIS A 77 14.08 -9.23 -7.05
CA HIS A 77 14.01 -10.07 -8.23
C HIS A 77 13.99 -11.55 -7.81
N PRO A 78 13.03 -12.36 -8.28
CA PRO A 78 11.87 -11.98 -9.09
C PRO A 78 10.82 -11.16 -8.32
N ALA A 79 9.82 -10.63 -9.05
CA ALA A 79 8.62 -10.01 -8.46
C ALA A 79 7.87 -11.03 -7.59
N LYS A 80 7.33 -10.59 -6.46
CA LYS A 80 6.80 -11.48 -5.41
C LYS A 80 5.27 -11.47 -5.29
N PHE A 81 4.56 -10.53 -5.93
CA PHE A 81 3.10 -10.43 -5.95
C PHE A 81 2.52 -10.72 -7.33
N SER A 82 1.51 -11.59 -7.40
CA SER A 82 0.80 -11.91 -8.65
C SER A 82 -0.42 -11.01 -8.92
N ASN A 83 -0.90 -10.27 -7.93
CA ASN A 83 -2.08 -9.42 -8.00
C ASN A 83 -2.04 -8.29 -6.96
N PHE A 84 -2.97 -7.32 -7.02
CA PHE A 84 -3.08 -6.24 -6.04
C PHE A 84 -4.28 -6.43 -5.10
N GLU A 85 -4.01 -6.63 -3.81
CA GLU A 85 -5.03 -7.01 -2.82
C GLU A 85 -4.92 -6.27 -1.48
N LYS A 86 -6.03 -6.23 -0.75
CA LYS A 86 -6.09 -5.75 0.63
C LYS A 86 -6.07 -6.95 1.58
N ILE A 87 -5.26 -6.87 2.63
CA ILE A 87 -5.25 -7.84 3.73
C ILE A 87 -5.44 -7.06 5.04
N GLU A 88 -6.38 -7.52 5.85
CA GLU A 88 -6.71 -6.90 7.14
C GLU A 88 -6.25 -7.81 8.29
N PHE A 89 -5.70 -7.20 9.33
CA PHE A 89 -5.23 -7.86 10.53
C PHE A 89 -5.86 -7.17 11.74
N ASN A 90 -6.17 -7.95 12.78
CA ASN A 90 -6.76 -7.42 14.01
C ASN A 90 -5.73 -6.71 14.89
N ASN A 91 -4.45 -7.06 14.74
CA ASN A 91 -3.37 -6.53 15.56
C ASN A 91 -2.02 -6.67 14.84
N ARG A 92 -1.00 -6.02 15.41
CA ARG A 92 0.36 -6.05 14.88
C ARG A 92 0.95 -7.47 14.84
N ASN A 93 0.67 -8.32 15.83
CA ASN A 93 1.24 -9.67 15.88
C ASN A 93 0.78 -10.55 14.71
N GLU A 94 -0.45 -10.38 14.25
CA GLU A 94 -0.96 -11.05 13.05
C GLU A 94 -0.24 -10.57 11.78
N LEU A 95 -0.05 -9.26 11.61
CA LEU A 95 0.74 -8.69 10.51
C LEU A 95 2.18 -9.23 10.54
N GLU A 96 2.82 -9.22 11.71
CA GLU A 96 4.19 -9.70 11.84
C GLU A 96 4.31 -11.19 11.53
N SER A 97 3.34 -11.99 12.00
CA SER A 97 3.26 -13.42 11.69
C SER A 97 3.09 -13.67 10.19
N TYR A 98 2.29 -12.84 9.51
CA TYR A 98 2.12 -12.89 8.06
C TYR A 98 3.43 -12.55 7.32
N LEU A 99 4.11 -11.49 7.73
CA LEU A 99 5.39 -11.09 7.12
C LEU A 99 6.50 -12.13 7.35
N ARG A 100 6.57 -12.74 8.54
CA ARG A 100 7.54 -13.81 8.83
C ARG A 100 7.33 -15.07 7.99
N LYS A 101 6.07 -15.41 7.70
CA LYS A 101 5.68 -16.59 6.92
C LYS A 101 5.70 -16.35 5.40
N SER A 102 5.98 -15.13 4.98
CA SER A 102 6.08 -14.75 3.57
C SER A 102 7.52 -14.39 3.21
N ASP A 103 7.77 -14.15 1.93
CA ASP A 103 9.09 -13.74 1.43
C ASP A 103 9.49 -12.32 1.85
N TYR A 104 8.78 -11.69 2.79
CA TYR A 104 8.93 -10.29 3.19
C TYR A 104 9.33 -10.12 4.65
N ALA A 105 9.90 -11.15 5.28
CA ALA A 105 10.34 -11.08 6.67
C ALA A 105 11.30 -9.90 6.93
N GLU A 106 12.11 -9.51 5.94
CA GLU A 106 13.01 -8.35 6.02
C GLU A 106 12.29 -7.01 6.22
N LEU A 107 11.02 -6.88 5.79
CA LEU A 107 10.23 -5.66 5.94
C LEU A 107 9.92 -5.33 7.41
N LEU A 108 9.96 -6.35 8.28
CA LEU A 108 9.80 -6.17 9.73
C LEU A 108 10.83 -5.20 10.34
N ASN A 109 12.01 -5.10 9.73
CA ASN A 109 13.06 -4.18 10.21
C ASN A 109 12.68 -2.70 10.03
N TYR A 110 11.76 -2.42 9.10
CA TYR A 110 11.36 -1.08 8.70
C TYR A 110 10.00 -0.68 9.28
N ILE A 111 9.17 -1.66 9.66
CA ILE A 111 7.91 -1.42 10.35
C ILE A 111 8.21 -1.26 11.85
N LYS A 112 8.74 -0.09 12.22
CA LYS A 112 9.00 0.31 13.62
C LYS A 112 8.05 1.44 14.03
N ASN A 113 7.48 1.26 15.24
CA ASN A 113 6.60 2.12 16.05
C ASN A 113 6.06 3.39 15.41
#